data_AF-A0A1W9LN06-F1
#
_entry.id   AF-A0A1W9LN06-F1
#
_cell.length_a   1.000
_cell.length_b   1.000
_cell.length_c   1.000
_cell.angle_alpha   90.00
_cell.angle_beta   90.00
_cell.angle_gamma   90.00
#
_symmetry.space_group_name_H-M   'P 1'
#
loop_
_entity.id
_entity.type
_entity.pdbx_description
1 polymer ?
#
loop_
_entity_poly.entity_id
_entity_poly.type
_entity_poly.pdbx_seq_one_letter_code
_entity_poly.pdbx_strand_id
1 'polypeptide(L)'
;MAPAKKQSFEKAMEQLEEIIQELESGDLPLEQAIKKFEAGILLSKFCSEKLDETEKKITILLQDEGGNITEKPFQSESPERDDDDHF
;
A
#
# COMPACT_ATOMS: atom_id res chain seq x y z
N MET A 1 15.11 23.93 17.59
CA MET A 1 14.94 22.47 17.45
C MET A 1 14.16 22.23 16.16
N ALA A 2 14.77 21.61 15.16
CA ALA A 2 14.11 21.34 13.88
C ALA A 2 13.03 20.26 14.06
N PRO A 3 11.83 20.40 13.46
CA PRO A 3 10.79 19.38 13.58
C PRO A 3 11.28 18.09 12.93
N ALA A 4 11.07 16.97 13.62
CA ALA A 4 11.31 15.63 13.07
C ALA A 4 10.65 15.56 11.68
N LYS A 5 11.46 15.34 10.64
CA LYS A 5 10.99 15.20 9.25
C LYS A 5 10.03 14.01 9.21
N LYS A 6 8.72 14.27 9.31
CA LYS A 6 7.71 13.28 8.95
C LYS A 6 8.04 12.82 7.54
N GLN A 7 8.21 11.52 7.36
CA GLN A 7 8.41 10.93 6.04
C GLN A 7 7.17 11.23 5.19
N SER A 8 7.35 11.84 4.02
CA SER A 8 6.25 12.06 3.08
C SER A 8 6.00 10.81 2.24
N PHE A 9 4.84 10.72 1.60
CA PHE A 9 4.50 9.60 0.72
C PHE A 9 5.50 9.48 -0.43
N GLU A 10 5.78 10.60 -1.09
CA GLU A 10 6.69 10.68 -2.25
C GLU A 10 8.10 10.21 -1.87
N LYS A 11 8.56 10.63 -0.69
CA LYS A 11 9.87 10.21 -0.19
C LYS A 11 9.91 8.72 0.17
N ALA A 12 8.82 8.19 0.74
CA ALA A 12 8.74 6.76 1.05
C ALA A 12 8.73 5.91 -0.23
N MET A 13 8.07 6.40 -1.28
CA MET A 13 8.07 5.77 -2.60
C MET A 13 9.45 5.80 -3.25
N GLU A 14 10.14 6.94 -3.26
CA GLU A 14 11.52 7.06 -3.78
C GLU A 14 12.46 6.06 -3.08
N GLN A 15 12.39 5.97 -1.75
CA GLN A 15 13.19 5.01 -0.98
C GLN A 15 12.85 3.55 -1.27
N LEU A 16 11.57 3.25 -1.54
CA LEU A 16 11.14 1.90 -1.91
C LEU A 16 11.67 1.50 -3.29
N GLU A 17 11.63 2.42 -4.26
CA GLU A 17 12.20 2.23 -5.60
C GLU A 17 13.70 1.97 -5.54
N GLU A 18 14.44 2.76 -4.75
CA GLU A 18 15.89 2.53 -4.53
C GLU A 18 16.16 1.13 -3.95
N ILE A 19 15.36 0.70 -2.95
CA ILE A 19 15.50 -0.63 -2.35
C ILE A 19 15.24 -1.73 -3.39
N ILE A 20 14.23 -1.58 -4.24
CA ILE A 20 13.93 -2.55 -5.30
C ILE A 20 15.10 -2.62 -6.27
N GLN A 21 15.59 -1.48 -6.75
CA GLN A 21 16.74 -1.44 -7.68
C GLN A 21 17.98 -2.11 -7.09
N GLU A 22 18.27 -1.86 -5.83
CA GLU A 22 19.38 -2.51 -5.14
C GLU A 22 19.16 -4.02 -5.03
N LEU A 23 17.98 -4.49 -4.62
CA LEU A 23 17.69 -5.92 -4.52
C LEU A 23 17.75 -6.63 -5.88
N GLU A 24 17.29 -5.97 -6.95
CA GLU A 24 17.32 -6.48 -8.33
C GLU A 24 18.73 -6.56 -8.90
N SER A 25 19.67 -5.71 -8.44
CA SER A 25 21.06 -5.76 -8.88
C SER A 25 21.74 -7.10 -8.53
N GLY A 26 21.30 -7.75 -7.46
CA GLY A 26 21.83 -9.05 -7.03
C GLY A 26 23.24 -9.01 -6.40
N ASP A 27 23.87 -7.83 -6.32
CA ASP A 27 25.24 -7.65 -5.80
C ASP A 27 25.31 -7.50 -4.27
N LEU A 28 24.17 -7.54 -3.57
CA LEU A 28 24.13 -7.39 -2.12
C LEU A 28 24.45 -8.70 -1.37
N PRO A 29 25.30 -8.65 -0.34
CA PRO A 29 25.42 -9.75 0.62
C PRO A 29 24.06 -10.10 1.24
N LEU A 30 23.83 -11.39 1.49
CA LEU A 30 22.55 -11.91 2.01
C LEU A 30 22.02 -11.13 3.22
N GLU A 31 22.89 -10.83 4.20
CA GLU A 31 22.48 -10.05 5.39
C GLU A 31 21.98 -8.64 5.05
N GLN A 32 22.56 -8.00 4.04
CA GLN A 32 22.12 -6.68 3.59
C GLN A 32 20.82 -6.78 2.79
N ALA A 33 20.69 -7.80 1.93
CA ALA A 33 19.47 -8.07 1.19
C ALA A 33 18.27 -8.28 2.13
N ILE A 34 18.44 -9.03 3.23
CA ILE A 34 17.39 -9.23 4.24
C ILE A 34 16.99 -7.89 4.88
N LYS A 35 17.95 -7.07 5.29
CA LYS A 35 17.66 -5.75 5.88
C LYS A 35 16.92 -4.82 4.91
N LYS A 36 17.34 -4.81 3.64
CA LYS A 36 16.70 -4.02 2.58
C LYS A 36 15.28 -4.50 2.31
N PHE A 37 15.07 -5.81 2.29
CA PHE A 37 13.75 -6.42 2.14
C PHE A 37 12.81 -6.04 3.30
N GLU A 38 13.26 -6.15 4.55
CA GLU A 38 12.49 -5.73 5.73
C GLU A 38 12.11 -4.24 5.66
N ALA A 39 13.07 -3.38 5.29
CA ALA A 39 12.82 -1.96 5.09
C ALA A 39 11.79 -1.71 3.97
N GLY A 40 11.87 -2.45 2.87
CA GLY A 40 10.93 -2.39 1.76
C GLY A 40 9.50 -2.75 2.18
N ILE A 41 9.32 -3.79 2.99
CA ILE A 41 8.01 -4.17 3.55
C ILE A 41 7.42 -3.04 4.39
N LEU A 42 8.23 -2.43 5.28
CA LEU A 42 7.77 -1.34 6.14
C LEU A 42 7.36 -0.11 5.32
N LEU A 43 8.13 0.24 4.29
CA LEU A 43 7.81 1.34 3.38
C LEU A 43 6.55 1.06 2.57
N SER A 44 6.40 -0.15 2.03
CA SER A 44 5.20 -0.56 1.29
C SER A 44 3.96 -0.44 2.16
N LYS A 45 4.04 -0.89 3.43
CA LYS A 45 2.94 -0.78 4.38
C LYS A 45 2.59 0.69 4.68
N PHE A 46 3.61 1.51 4.92
CA PHE A 46 3.42 2.95 5.13
C PHE A 46 2.71 3.62 3.94
N CYS A 47 3.14 3.32 2.71
CA CYS A 47 2.52 3.86 1.50
C CYS A 47 1.05 3.43 1.38
N SER A 48 0.75 2.15 1.61
CA SER A 48 -0.63 1.63 1.59
C SER A 48 -1.52 2.33 2.62
N GLU A 49 -1.06 2.44 3.87
CA GLU A 49 -1.82 3.11 4.94
C GLU A 49 -2.09 4.58 4.59
N LYS A 50 -1.12 5.26 3.95
CA LYS A 50 -1.29 6.64 3.54
C LYS A 50 -2.33 6.82 2.43
N LEU A 51 -2.39 5.89 1.49
CA LEU A 51 -3.40 5.87 0.43
C LEU A 51 -4.78 5.61 1.03
N ASP A 52 -4.91 4.60 1.90
CA ASP A 52 -6.17 4.28 2.59
C ASP A 52 -6.70 5.46 3.42
N GLU A 53 -5.82 6.16 4.15
CA GLU A 53 -6.18 7.37 4.89
C GLU A 53 -6.70 8.47 3.96
N THR A 54 -6.13 8.59 2.77
CA THR A 54 -6.47 9.64 1.81
C THR A 54 -7.79 9.33 1.12
N GLU A 55 -8.00 8.07 0.72
CA GLU A 55 -9.26 7.58 0.17
C GLU A 55 -10.42 7.83 1.14
N LYS A 56 -10.28 7.44 2.41
CA LYS A 56 -11.31 7.67 3.45
C LYS A 56 -11.66 9.15 3.60
N LYS A 57 -10.67 10.04 3.56
CA LYS A 57 -10.91 11.49 3.65
C LYS A 57 -11.67 12.01 2.45
N ILE A 58 -11.35 11.55 1.25
CA ILE A 58 -12.07 11.93 0.02
C ILE A 58 -13.53 11.45 0.11
N THR A 59 -13.76 10.21 0.55
CA THR A 59 -15.11 9.66 0.72
C THR A 59 -15.95 10.47 1.70
N ILE A 60 -15.39 10.87 2.85
CA ILE A 60 -16.07 11.73 3.82
C ILE A 60 -16.40 13.10 3.22
N LEU A 61 -15.47 13.73 2.48
CA LEU A 61 -15.72 15.03 1.86
C LEU A 61 -16.84 14.97 0.80
N LEU A 62 -16.89 13.90 0.00
CA LEU A 62 -17.96 13.67 -0.96
C LEU A 62 -19.32 13.43 -0.28
N GLN A 63 -19.31 12.82 0.91
CA GLN A 63 -20.51 12.59 1.73
C GLN A 63 -21.12 13.90 2.24
N ASP A 64 -20.29 14.90 2.57
CA ASP A 64 -20.73 16.19 3.12
C ASP A 64 -21.35 17.15 2.07
N GLU A 65 -20.97 17.07 0.78
CA GLU A 65 -21.52 17.94 -0.28
C GLU A 65 -22.78 17.38 -0.99
N GLY A 66 -23.11 16.09 -0.82
CA GLY A 66 -24.16 15.41 -1.60
C GLY A 66 -25.20 14.57 -0.84
N GLY A 67 -25.02 14.32 0.46
CA GLY A 67 -26.06 13.83 1.37
C GLY A 67 -26.67 12.44 1.10
N ASN A 68 -26.14 11.61 0.19
CA ASN A 68 -26.62 10.23 -0.01
C ASN A 68 -25.45 9.23 0.00
N ILE A 69 -25.48 8.30 0.96
CA ILE A 69 -24.49 7.23 1.15
C ILE A 69 -24.98 5.99 0.40
N THR A 70 -24.18 5.47 -0.53
CA THR A 70 -24.33 4.08 -0.99
C THR A 70 -22.96 3.43 -0.96
N GLU A 71 -22.64 2.81 0.18
CA GLU A 71 -21.50 1.92 0.29
C GLU A 71 -21.85 0.61 -0.41
N LYS A 72 -21.20 0.33 -1.54
CA LYS A 72 -21.06 -1.05 -2.00
C LYS A 72 -19.68 -1.53 -1.57
N PRO A 73 -19.57 -2.60 -0.75
CA PRO A 73 -18.28 -3.21 -0.47
C PRO A 73 -17.63 -3.62 -1.79
N PHE A 74 -16.34 -3.31 -1.95
CA PHE A 74 -15.56 -3.77 -3.09
C PHE A 74 -15.42 -5.30 -2.98
N GLN A 75 -16.31 -6.02 -3.68
CA GLN A 75 -16.12 -7.45 -3.92
C GLN A 75 -15.03 -7.57 -4.98
N SER A 76 -13.83 -7.97 -4.55
CA SER A 76 -12.91 -8.65 -5.46
C SER A 76 -13.60 -9.94 -5.90
N GLU A 77 -14.17 -9.96 -7.11
CA GLU A 77 -14.66 -11.18 -7.75
C GLU A 77 -13.48 -12.17 -7.84
N SER A 78 -13.38 -13.05 -6.85
CA SER A 78 -12.77 -14.36 -7.04
C SER A 78 -13.81 -15.15 -7.82
N PRO A 79 -13.51 -15.62 -9.05
CA PRO A 79 -14.42 -16.51 -9.74
C PRO A 79 -14.47 -17.80 -8.91
N GLU A 80 -15.55 -17.97 -8.14
CA GLU A 80 -15.95 -19.27 -7.63
C GLU A 80 -16.08 -20.18 -8.85
N ARG A 81 -15.17 -21.16 -8.96
CA ARG A 81 -15.32 -22.23 -9.94
C ARG A 81 -16.57 -22.99 -9.51
N ASP A 82 -17.57 -23.03 -10.39
CA ASP A 82 -18.65 -24.01 -10.37
C ASP A 82 -18.03 -25.41 -10.48
N ASP A 83 -17.54 -25.93 -9.35
CA ASP A 83 -17.25 -27.34 -9.16
C ASP A 83 -18.24 -27.82 -8.07
N ASP A 84 -18.95 -28.91 -8.39
CA ASP A 84 -19.89 -29.67 -7.56
C ASP A 84 -21.37 -29.23 -7.54
N ASP A 85 -22.13 -29.64 -8.58
CA ASP A 85 -23.42 -30.28 -8.32
C ASP A 85 -23.52 -31.59 -9.13
N HIS A 86 -23.27 -32.64 -8.37
CA HIS A 86 -23.42 -34.05 -8.67
C HIS A 86 -24.91 -34.40 -8.60
N PHE A 87 -25.57 -34.68 -9.74
CA PHE A 87 -26.58 -35.76 -9.87
C PHE A 87 -26.97 -36.03 -11.33
#